data_AF-A0A671P4Q6-F1
#
_entry.id   AF-A0A671P4Q6-F1
#
_cell.length_a   1.000
_cell.length_b   1.000
_cell.length_c   1.000
_cell.angle_alpha   90.00
_cell.angle_beta   90.00
_cell.angle_gamma   90.00
#
_symmetry.space_group_name_H-M   'P 1'
#
loop_
_entity.id
_entity.type
_entity.pdbx_description
1 polymer ?
#
loop_
_entity_poly.entity_id
_entity_poly.type
_entity_poly.pdbx_seq_one_letter_code
_entity_poly.pdbx_strand_id
1 'polypeptide(L)'
;MDATQQIDDPFSEEEEQEEEEKGGPEREQLATLKVFKNDHIPETEFPLYIGENVIGRDPAACSVLLPARSVSSRHAVISISEFSLLWDIGSLNGTRKGRFKLTPQVRYALTEGESLHHF
;
A
#
# COMPACT_ATOMS: atom_id res chain seq x y z
N MET A 1 67.14 -11.34 4.00
CA MET A 1 66.29 -12.07 4.96
C MET A 1 65.12 -11.13 5.20
N ASP A 2 64.13 -11.21 4.31
CA ASP A 2 63.11 -10.17 4.22
C ASP A 2 61.87 -10.60 4.99
N ALA A 3 61.43 -9.66 5.82
CA ALA A 3 60.50 -9.81 6.91
C ALA A 3 59.04 -9.63 6.47
N THR A 4 58.17 -10.28 7.24
CA THR A 4 56.70 -10.21 7.32
C THR A 4 56.07 -8.82 7.28
N GLN A 5 54.99 -8.69 6.51
CA GLN A 5 53.82 -7.78 6.69
C GLN A 5 52.64 -8.51 6.00
N GLN A 6 51.68 -9.16 6.67
CA GLN A 6 50.50 -8.64 7.36
C GLN A 6 49.76 -7.55 6.56
N ILE A 7 48.57 -7.87 6.05
CA ILE A 7 47.64 -6.92 5.44
C ILE A 7 46.41 -6.88 6.33
N ASP A 8 46.12 -5.68 6.84
CA ASP A 8 44.96 -5.32 7.65
C ASP A 8 43.67 -5.29 6.80
N ASP A 9 42.62 -5.94 7.32
CA ASP A 9 41.21 -5.69 7.00
C ASP A 9 40.84 -4.24 7.35
N PRO A 10 40.13 -3.53 6.47
CA PRO A 10 38.74 -3.25 6.82
C PRO A 10 37.87 -3.09 5.57
N PHE A 11 37.08 -4.10 5.22
CA PHE A 11 35.95 -3.89 4.31
C PHE A 11 34.65 -4.11 5.07
N SER A 12 34.42 -3.20 6.02
CA SER A 12 33.08 -2.84 6.47
C SER A 12 32.44 -2.00 5.37
N GLU A 13 31.76 -2.65 4.44
CA GLU A 13 30.71 -2.00 3.65
C GLU A 13 29.42 -2.78 3.90
N GLU A 14 28.76 -2.36 4.98
CA GLU A 14 27.31 -2.39 5.09
C GLU A 14 26.76 -1.57 3.91
N GLU A 15 26.53 -2.21 2.77
CA GLU A 15 25.56 -1.69 1.82
C GLU A 15 24.23 -2.34 2.18
N GLU A 16 23.50 -1.64 3.06
CA GLU A 16 22.05 -1.72 3.13
C GLU A 16 21.55 -1.61 1.69
N GLN A 17 21.17 -2.74 1.11
CA GLN A 17 20.35 -2.74 -0.09
C GLN A 17 19.03 -2.11 0.33
N GLU A 18 18.97 -0.78 0.21
CA GLU A 18 17.76 -0.09 -0.12
C GLU A 18 17.25 -0.76 -1.38
N GLU A 19 16.38 -1.76 -1.20
CA GLU A 19 15.51 -2.23 -2.25
C GLU A 19 14.62 -1.03 -2.60
N GLU A 20 15.15 -0.17 -3.48
CA GLU A 20 14.37 0.76 -4.28
C GLU A 20 13.29 -0.10 -4.94
N GLU A 21 12.08 -0.06 -4.36
CA GLU A 21 10.92 -0.73 -4.92
C GLU A 21 10.77 -0.24 -6.36
N LYS A 22 11.13 -1.17 -7.25
CA LYS A 22 11.00 -1.13 -8.70
C LYS A 22 9.84 -0.24 -9.11
N GLY A 23 10.18 0.92 -9.68
CA GLY A 23 9.25 1.75 -10.42
C GLY A 23 8.41 0.87 -11.34
N GLY A 24 7.14 0.68 -10.94
CA GLY A 24 6.11 0.14 -11.79
C GLY A 24 5.96 1.02 -13.04
N PRO A 25 5.19 0.56 -14.05
CA PRO A 25 4.95 1.34 -15.27
C PRO A 25 4.59 2.78 -14.89
N GLU A 26 5.01 3.77 -15.68
CA GLU A 26 4.70 5.20 -15.50
C GLU A 26 3.18 5.43 -15.44
N ARG A 27 2.56 5.05 -14.32
CA ARG A 27 1.16 5.30 -14.06
C ARG A 27 1.13 6.71 -13.53
N GLU A 28 0.34 7.55 -14.17
CA GLU A 28 0.14 8.91 -13.71
C GLU A 28 -0.55 8.85 -12.34
N GLN A 29 0.11 9.40 -11.32
CA GLN A 29 -0.48 9.55 -10.00
C GLN A 29 -1.55 10.65 -10.08
N LEU A 30 -2.79 10.33 -9.72
CA LEU A 30 -3.90 11.30 -9.75
C LEU A 30 -4.45 11.64 -8.37
N ALA A 31 -4.25 10.77 -7.38
CA ALA A 31 -4.76 11.00 -6.04
C ALA A 31 -3.81 10.45 -4.98
N THR A 32 -4.09 10.79 -3.72
CA THR A 32 -3.38 10.26 -2.56
C THR A 32 -4.39 9.64 -1.60
N LEU A 33 -4.16 8.40 -1.21
CA LEU A 33 -4.91 7.74 -0.16
C LEU A 33 -4.26 8.05 1.18
N LYS A 34 -4.94 8.81 2.03
CA LYS A 34 -4.51 9.04 3.40
C LYS A 34 -5.09 7.98 4.32
N VAL A 35 -4.20 7.22 4.96
CA VAL A 35 -4.52 6.28 6.03
C VAL A 35 -4.32 7.00 7.35
N PHE A 36 -5.40 7.21 8.08
CA PHE A 36 -5.34 7.83 9.40
C PHE A 36 -4.72 6.89 10.42
N LYS A 37 -4.01 7.47 11.39
CA LYS A 37 -3.43 6.72 12.51
C LYS A 37 -4.51 5.89 13.22
N ASN A 38 -4.22 4.61 13.39
CA ASN A 38 -4.98 3.67 14.20
C ASN A 38 -4.00 2.92 15.14
N ASP A 39 -4.51 2.14 16.09
CA ASP A 39 -3.68 1.38 17.04
C ASP A 39 -2.75 0.36 16.35
N HIS A 40 -3.04 0.03 15.09
CA HIS A 40 -2.32 -0.97 14.30
C HIS A 40 -1.53 -0.41 13.12
N ILE A 41 -1.80 0.83 12.68
CA ILE A 41 -1.15 1.43 11.51
C ILE A 41 -0.86 2.91 11.83
N PRO A 42 0.37 3.40 11.63
CA PRO A 42 0.67 4.83 11.74
C PRO A 42 -0.11 5.63 10.68
N GLU A 43 -0.12 6.96 10.82
CA GLU A 43 -0.61 7.80 9.72
C GLU A 43 0.34 7.63 8.52
N THR A 44 -0.21 7.30 7.35
CA THR A 44 0.56 7.03 6.14
C THR A 44 -0.22 7.49 4.92
N GLU A 45 0.49 7.94 3.89
CA GLU A 45 -0.10 8.40 2.65
C GLU A 45 0.44 7.55 1.50
N PHE A 46 -0.47 7.04 0.67
CA PHE A 46 -0.12 6.19 -0.47
C PHE A 46 -0.53 6.87 -1.78
N PRO A 47 0.36 6.94 -2.78
CA PRO A 47 0.00 7.44 -4.09
C PRO A 47 -1.01 6.49 -4.74
N LEU A 48 -2.07 7.05 -5.33
CA LEU A 48 -3.02 6.32 -6.16
C LEU A 48 -2.84 6.71 -7.62
N TYR A 49 -2.82 5.68 -8.45
CA TYR A 49 -2.50 5.79 -9.87
C TYR A 49 -3.74 5.59 -10.73
N ILE A 50 -3.70 6.06 -11.99
CA ILE A 50 -4.71 5.71 -12.99
C ILE A 50 -4.80 4.18 -13.13
N GLY A 51 -6.04 3.68 -13.23
CA GLY A 51 -6.35 2.26 -13.31
C GLY A 51 -6.73 1.69 -11.95
N GLU A 52 -6.50 0.39 -11.76
CA GLU A 52 -6.86 -0.32 -10.52
C GLU A 52 -5.70 -0.32 -9.51
N ASN A 53 -6.00 0.15 -8.30
CA ASN A 53 -5.12 0.16 -7.14
C ASN A 53 -5.68 -0.81 -6.11
N VAL A 54 -5.00 -1.94 -5.93
CA VAL A 54 -5.45 -2.97 -4.99
C VAL A 54 -4.93 -2.63 -3.60
N ILE A 55 -5.82 -2.61 -2.62
CA ILE A 55 -5.53 -2.36 -1.21
C ILE A 55 -5.56 -3.68 -0.45
N GLY A 56 -4.55 -3.95 0.34
CA GLY A 56 -4.54 -5.13 1.19
C GLY A 56 -3.24 -5.31 1.97
N ARG A 57 -3.13 -6.46 2.63
CA ARG A 57 -1.98 -6.83 3.46
C ARG A 57 -0.87 -7.53 2.68
N ASP A 58 -1.16 -8.03 1.47
CA ASP A 58 -0.23 -8.83 0.69
C ASP A 58 0.62 -7.97 -0.26
N PRO A 59 1.95 -7.87 -0.08
CA PRO A 59 2.81 -7.03 -0.94
C PRO A 59 2.91 -7.56 -2.37
N ALA A 60 2.71 -8.87 -2.60
CA ALA A 60 2.82 -9.44 -3.94
C ALA A 60 1.62 -9.09 -4.85
N ALA A 61 0.48 -8.75 -4.25
CA ALA A 61 -0.79 -8.55 -4.97
C ALA A 61 -1.41 -7.16 -4.79
N CYS A 62 -0.87 -6.33 -3.89
CA CYS A 62 -1.45 -5.02 -3.55
C CYS A 62 -0.57 -3.87 -4.02
N SER A 63 -1.21 -2.84 -4.58
CA SER A 63 -0.56 -1.55 -4.88
C SER A 63 -0.43 -0.69 -3.63
N VAL A 64 -1.36 -0.85 -2.69
CA VAL A 64 -1.39 -0.14 -1.41
C VAL A 64 -1.29 -1.17 -0.30
N LEU A 65 -0.13 -1.21 0.35
CA LEU A 65 0.16 -2.16 1.41
C LEU A 65 -0.29 -1.61 2.78
N LEU A 66 -1.28 -2.25 3.38
CA LEU A 66 -1.75 -1.97 4.73
C LEU A 66 -1.43 -3.15 5.65
N PRO A 67 -0.32 -3.09 6.43
CA PRO A 67 0.15 -4.20 7.26
C PRO A 67 -0.65 -4.37 8.57
N ALA A 68 -2.00 -4.33 8.51
CA ALA A 68 -2.87 -4.59 9.65
C ALA A 68 -3.51 -5.98 9.59
N ARG A 69 -3.60 -6.65 10.74
CA ARG A 69 -4.22 -7.99 10.84
C ARG A 69 -5.71 -8.00 10.49
N SER A 70 -6.40 -6.89 10.68
CA SER A 70 -7.82 -6.68 10.32
C SER A 70 -8.03 -6.49 8.81
N VAL A 71 -6.96 -6.25 8.05
CA VAL A 71 -7.00 -6.10 6.60
C VAL A 71 -6.71 -7.45 5.94
N SER A 72 -7.51 -7.79 4.93
CA SER A 72 -7.37 -9.03 4.16
C SER A 72 -6.18 -8.94 3.22
N SER A 73 -5.63 -10.08 2.78
CA SER A 73 -4.51 -10.11 1.82
C SER A 73 -4.78 -9.23 0.62
N ARG A 74 -5.97 -9.36 0.04
CA ARG A 74 -6.56 -8.41 -0.90
C ARG A 74 -7.90 -7.97 -0.28
N HIS A 75 -8.04 -6.70 0.07
CA HIS A 75 -9.17 -6.19 0.84
C HIS A 75 -10.18 -5.42 -0.02
N ALA A 76 -9.70 -4.41 -0.75
CA ALA A 76 -10.53 -3.60 -1.62
C ALA A 76 -9.74 -3.14 -2.84
N VAL A 77 -10.43 -2.61 -3.84
CA VAL A 77 -9.80 -2.03 -5.03
C VAL A 77 -10.35 -0.63 -5.24
N ILE A 78 -9.46 0.34 -5.42
CA ILE A 78 -9.78 1.68 -5.88
C ILE A 78 -9.38 1.80 -7.34
N SER A 79 -10.35 2.00 -8.23
CA SER A 79 -10.10 2.32 -9.61
C SER A 79 -10.21 3.81 -9.85
N ILE A 80 -9.17 4.41 -10.42
CA ILE A 80 -9.16 5.82 -10.82
C ILE A 80 -9.16 5.89 -12.34
N SER A 81 -10.13 6.62 -12.88
CA SER A 81 -10.25 6.96 -14.29
C SER A 81 -10.82 8.38 -14.39
N GLU A 82 -11.90 8.60 -15.13
CA GLU A 82 -12.70 9.85 -15.06
C GLU A 82 -13.42 9.98 -13.70
N PHE A 83 -13.71 8.85 -13.06
CA PHE A 83 -14.32 8.78 -11.74
C PHE A 83 -13.51 7.85 -10.84
N SER A 84 -13.46 8.18 -9.54
CA SER A 84 -12.91 7.30 -8.52
C SER A 84 -13.97 6.30 -8.10
N LEU A 85 -13.69 5.01 -8.27
CA LEU A 85 -14.58 3.91 -7.89
C LEU A 85 -13.89 3.04 -6.85
N LEU A 86 -14.64 2.56 -5.86
CA LEU A 86 -14.18 1.62 -4.85
C LEU A 86 -15.12 0.43 -4.79
N TRP A 87 -14.55 -0.76 -4.69
CA TRP A 87 -15.30 -1.95 -4.30
C TRP A 87 -14.50 -2.81 -3.35
N ASP A 88 -15.22 -3.40 -2.39
CA ASP A 88 -14.69 -4.45 -1.53
C ASP A 88 -14.63 -5.76 -2.32
N ILE A 89 -13.55 -6.53 -2.18
CA ILE A 89 -13.38 -7.80 -2.90
C ILE A 89 -13.76 -9.02 -2.05
N GLY A 90 -14.61 -8.81 -1.04
CA GLY A 90 -15.01 -9.84 -0.10
C GLY A 90 -14.04 -9.92 1.08
N SER A 91 -13.64 -8.78 1.62
CA SER A 91 -12.78 -8.78 2.80
C SER A 91 -13.50 -9.39 4.00
N LEU A 92 -12.72 -10.02 4.90
CA LEU A 92 -13.27 -10.73 6.06
C LEU A 92 -14.07 -9.79 6.98
N ASN A 93 -13.55 -8.59 7.19
CA ASN A 93 -14.13 -7.58 8.08
C ASN A 93 -15.07 -6.60 7.34
N GLY A 94 -15.00 -6.57 6.00
CA GLY A 94 -15.76 -5.67 5.16
C GLY A 94 -15.24 -4.23 5.18
N THR A 95 -15.65 -3.47 4.18
CA THR A 95 -15.36 -2.03 4.06
C THR A 95 -16.62 -1.19 4.29
N ARG A 96 -16.47 -0.03 4.95
CA ARG A 96 -17.50 1.00 5.11
C ARG A 96 -17.05 2.30 4.47
N LYS A 97 -18.02 2.98 3.85
CA LYS A 97 -17.89 4.36 3.41
C LYS A 97 -18.75 5.24 4.31
N GLY A 98 -18.11 6.02 5.19
CA GLY A 98 -18.78 6.74 6.27
C GLY A 98 -19.66 5.81 7.11
N ARG A 99 -21.00 6.00 7.03
CA ARG A 99 -21.99 5.17 7.74
C ARG A 99 -22.49 3.97 6.96
N PHE A 100 -22.16 3.86 5.68
CA PHE A 100 -22.68 2.83 4.78
C PHE A 100 -21.70 1.65 4.66
N LYS A 101 -22.17 0.45 4.98
CA LYS A 101 -21.42 -0.78 4.70
C LYS A 101 -21.49 -1.09 3.21
N LEU A 102 -20.33 -1.26 2.60
CA LEU A 102 -20.25 -1.63 1.20
C LEU A 102 -20.63 -3.10 1.05
N THR A 103 -21.37 -3.39 -0.02
CA THR A 103 -21.61 -4.76 -0.44
C THR A 103 -20.38 -5.25 -1.19
N PRO A 104 -19.83 -6.43 -0.86
CA PRO A 104 -18.74 -7.02 -1.63
C PRO A 104 -19.07 -7.06 -3.13
N GLN A 105 -18.06 -6.84 -3.97
CA GLN A 105 -18.12 -6.86 -5.43
C GLN A 105 -19.02 -5.77 -6.07
N VAL A 106 -19.58 -4.85 -5.28
CA VAL A 106 -20.34 -3.71 -5.77
C VAL A 106 -19.44 -2.49 -5.86
N ARG A 107 -19.49 -1.79 -7.00
CA ARG A 107 -18.72 -0.56 -7.26
C ARG A 107 -19.45 0.65 -6.71
N TYR A 108 -18.78 1.40 -5.86
CA TYR A 108 -19.26 2.64 -5.27
C TYR A 108 -18.40 3.81 -5.75
N ALA A 109 -19.02 4.90 -6.17
CA ALA A 109 -18.30 6.12 -6.46
C ALA A 109 -17.69 6.70 -5.18
N LEU A 110 -16.43 7.11 -5.27
CA LEU A 110 -15.72 7.89 -4.27
C LEU A 110 -15.67 9.35 -4.71
N THR A 111 -15.94 10.24 -3.78
CA THR A 111 -15.69 11.68 -3.95
C THR A 111 -14.50 12.12 -3.10
N GLU A 112 -13.86 13.23 -3.48
CA GLU A 112 -12.76 13.80 -2.71
C GLU A 112 -13.18 14.05 -1.25
N GLY A 113 -12.29 13.71 -0.31
CA GLY A 113 -12.54 13.84 1.13
C GLY A 113 -13.42 12.74 1.75
N GLU A 114 -13.89 11.75 0.99
CA GLU A 114 -14.62 10.62 1.57
C GLU A 114 -13.71 9.72 2.41
N SER A 115 -14.19 9.42 3.62
CA SER A 115 -13.51 8.57 4.58
C SER A 115 -14.03 7.13 4.52
N LEU A 116 -13.10 6.19 4.52
CA LEU A 116 -13.37 4.76 4.54
C LEU A 116 -12.96 4.17 5.88
N HIS A 117 -13.73 3.21 6.36
CA HIS A 117 -13.48 2.50 7.61
C HIS A 117 -13.49 0.98 7.36
N HIS A 118 -12.57 0.26 7.99
CA HIS A 118 -12.61 -1.21 8.06
C HIS A 118 -12.97 -1.64 9.49
N PHE A 119 -13.53 -2.85 9.66
CA PHE A 119 -13.73 -3.47 10.99
C PHE A 119 -12.49 -4.24 11.45
#